data_AF-A0A2D5B7U3-F1
#
_entry.id   AF-A0A2D5B7U3-F1
#
_cell.length_a   1.000
_cell.length_b   1.000
_cell.length_c   1.000
_cell.angle_alpha   90.00
_cell.angle_beta   90.00
_cell.angle_gamma   90.00
#
_symmetry.space_group_name_H-M   'P 1'
#
loop_
_entity.id
_entity.type
_entity.pdbx_description
1 polymer ?
#
loop_
_entity_poly.entity_id
_entity_poly.type
_entity_poly.pdbx_seq_one_letter_code
_entity_poly.pdbx_strand_id
1 'polypeptide(L)'
;MTFTVQRAPRTTAARKTMERLMGMQTSIQSGRSKLATLRRIKDNVTYIRAGRKWVNRKRATKLVVAEPGATFTLKVTPQIVNDLKSVADHLEVA
;
A
#
# COMPACT_ATOMS: atom_id res chain seq x y z
N MET A 1 13.83 -2.70 -11.14
CA MET A 1 13.41 -1.66 -12.09
C MET A 1 12.72 -0.56 -11.30
N THR A 2 12.92 0.69 -11.72
CA THR A 2 12.31 1.86 -11.08
C THR A 2 11.22 2.39 -12.00
N PHE A 3 10.10 2.75 -11.39
CA PHE A 3 8.93 3.29 -12.10
C PHE A 3 8.56 4.63 -11.50
N THR A 4 8.16 5.55 -12.37
CA THR A 4 7.62 6.86 -12.01
C THR A 4 6.17 6.92 -12.42
N VAL A 5 5.29 7.36 -11.52
CA VAL A 5 3.88 7.60 -11.83
C VAL A 5 3.77 8.89 -12.64
N GLN A 6 3.47 8.80 -13.94
CA GLN A 6 3.23 10.00 -14.75
C GLN A 6 1.84 10.58 -14.53
N ARG A 7 0.83 9.70 -14.39
CA ARG A 7 -0.56 10.12 -14.30
C ARG A 7 -1.30 9.34 -13.23
N ALA A 8 -2.11 10.05 -12.44
CA ALA A 8 -3.01 9.42 -11.49
C ALA A 8 -4.11 8.61 -12.23
N PRO A 9 -4.34 7.36 -11.85
CA PRO A 9 -5.39 6.53 -12.45
C PRO A 9 -6.78 7.06 -12.10
N ARG A 10 -7.66 7.14 -13.10
CA ARG A 10 -9.06 7.58 -12.92
C ARG A 10 -9.94 6.50 -12.32
N THR A 11 -9.66 5.23 -12.62
CA THR A 11 -10.48 4.11 -12.16
C THR A 11 -10.00 3.61 -10.80
N THR A 12 -10.94 3.16 -9.98
CA THR A 12 -10.64 2.60 -8.66
C THR A 12 -9.81 1.31 -8.76
N ALA A 13 -10.01 0.52 -9.83
CA ALA A 13 -9.26 -0.69 -10.11
C ALA A 13 -7.78 -0.38 -10.37
N ALA A 14 -7.48 0.50 -11.34
CA ALA A 14 -6.11 0.87 -11.67
C ALA A 14 -5.39 1.51 -10.47
N ARG A 15 -6.08 2.36 -9.71
CA ARG A 15 -5.54 2.93 -8.45
C ARG A 15 -5.14 1.85 -7.46
N LYS A 16 -5.99 0.85 -7.23
CA LYS A 16 -5.67 -0.25 -6.31
C LYS A 16 -4.50 -1.10 -6.81
N THR A 17 -4.40 -1.35 -8.12
CA THR A 17 -3.28 -2.06 -8.73
C THR A 17 -1.97 -1.30 -8.53
N MET A 18 -1.95 0.01 -8.81
CA MET A 18 -0.77 0.85 -8.58
C MET A 18 -0.38 0.92 -7.10
N GLU A 19 -1.33 1.20 -6.20
CA GLU A 19 -1.08 1.21 -4.74
C GLU A 19 -0.53 -0.14 -4.23
N ARG A 20 -0.95 -1.26 -4.85
CA ARG A 20 -0.42 -2.59 -4.54
C ARG A 20 1.00 -2.78 -5.04
N LEU A 21 1.29 -2.43 -6.30
CA LEU A 21 2.65 -2.54 -6.89
C LEU A 21 3.65 -1.67 -6.13
N MET A 22 3.32 -0.40 -5.87
CA MET A 22 4.10 0.49 -5.01
C MET A 22 4.27 -0.09 -3.59
N GLY A 23 3.21 -0.73 -3.07
CA GLY A 23 3.21 -1.37 -1.77
C GLY A 23 4.06 -2.64 -1.64
N MET A 24 4.57 -3.18 -2.76
CA MET A 24 5.50 -4.31 -2.75
C MET A 24 6.95 -3.88 -2.50
N GLN A 25 7.26 -2.59 -2.53
CA GLN A 25 8.58 -2.09 -2.18
C GLN A 25 8.89 -2.39 -0.69
N THR A 26 10.10 -2.87 -0.43
CA THR A 26 10.52 -3.34 0.90
C THR A 26 10.42 -2.28 1.99
N SER A 27 10.72 -1.02 1.68
CA SER A 27 10.57 0.13 2.60
C SER A 27 9.11 0.36 3.03
N ILE A 28 8.17 0.16 2.11
CA ILE A 28 6.74 0.28 2.41
C ILE A 28 6.28 -0.92 3.23
N GLN A 29 6.72 -2.13 2.89
CA GLN A 29 6.38 -3.34 3.64
C GLN A 29 6.87 -3.26 5.09
N SER A 30 8.11 -2.82 5.31
CA SER A 30 8.66 -2.63 6.66
C SER A 30 7.90 -1.55 7.43
N GLY A 31 7.54 -0.44 6.77
CA GLY A 31 6.68 0.59 7.33
C GLY A 31 5.30 0.07 7.76
N ARG A 32 4.65 -0.76 6.92
CA ARG A 32 3.36 -1.39 7.24
C ARG A 32 3.46 -2.28 8.46
N SER A 33 4.52 -3.08 8.58
CA SER A 33 4.78 -3.94 9.74
C SER A 33 4.98 -3.10 11.01
N LYS A 34 5.78 -2.02 10.95
CA LYS A 34 5.97 -1.10 12.07
C LYS A 34 4.65 -0.49 12.54
N LEU A 35 3.84 0.02 11.61
CA LEU A 35 2.54 0.61 11.94
C LEU A 35 1.52 -0.41 12.45
N ALA A 36 1.57 -1.67 12.01
CA ALA A 36 0.74 -2.74 12.57
C ALA A 36 1.11 -2.99 14.04
N THR A 37 2.41 -3.05 14.36
CA THR A 37 2.90 -3.21 15.73
C THR A 37 2.49 -2.04 16.62
N LEU A 38 2.66 -0.79 16.15
CA LEU A 38 2.25 0.41 16.89
C LEU A 38 0.74 0.42 17.18
N ARG A 39 -0.08 0.02 16.19
CA ARG A 39 -1.52 -0.07 16.42
C ARG A 39 -1.88 -1.08 17.50
N ARG A 40 -1.21 -2.24 17.51
CA ARG A 40 -1.44 -3.27 18.52
C ARG A 40 -1.08 -2.80 19.92
N ILE A 41 0.03 -2.08 20.08
CA ILE A 41 0.57 -1.69 21.40
C ILE A 41 -0.10 -0.43 21.94
N LYS A 42 -0.33 0.58 21.10
CA LYS A 42 -0.67 1.94 21.54
C LYS A 42 -2.01 2.44 21.01
N ASP A 43 -2.29 2.29 19.72
CA ASP A 43 -3.46 2.97 19.13
C ASP A 43 -4.80 2.26 19.37
N ASN A 44 -4.77 0.93 19.45
CA ASN A 44 -6.00 0.16 19.63
C ASN A 44 -6.50 0.30 21.06
N VAL A 45 -7.74 0.76 21.22
CA VAL A 45 -8.37 0.90 22.53
C VAL A 45 -9.02 -0.41 22.91
N THR A 46 -8.59 -0.98 24.04
CA THR A 46 -9.23 -2.18 24.60
C THR A 46 -10.18 -1.78 25.72
N TYR A 47 -11.41 -2.28 25.68
CA TYR A 47 -12.45 -2.00 26.68
C TYR A 47 -13.23 -3.27 27.02
N ILE A 48 -13.91 -3.28 28.15
CA ILE A 48 -14.72 -4.44 28.59
C ILE A 48 -16.18 -4.20 28.19
N ARG A 49 -16.82 -5.21 27.59
CA ARG A 49 -18.26 -5.22 27.29
C ARG A 49 -18.82 -6.61 27.59
N ALA A 50 -19.83 -6.66 28.46
CA ALA A 50 -20.44 -7.89 28.96
C ALA A 50 -19.40 -8.91 29.49
N GLY A 51 -18.46 -8.43 30.33
CA GLY A 51 -17.41 -9.27 30.92
C GLY A 51 -16.30 -9.74 29.97
N ARG A 52 -16.33 -9.37 28.68
CA ARG A 52 -15.31 -9.75 27.69
C ARG A 52 -14.49 -8.54 27.25
N LYS A 53 -13.20 -8.73 26.96
CA LYS A 53 -12.34 -7.69 26.37
C LYS A 53 -12.61 -7.56 24.88
N TRP A 54 -13.00 -6.37 24.45
CA TRP A 54 -13.18 -5.99 23.06
C TRP A 54 -12.11 -4.97 22.66
N VAL A 55 -11.68 -5.03 21.40
CA VAL A 55 -10.66 -4.13 20.86
C VAL A 55 -11.29 -3.26 19.78
N ASN A 56 -11.32 -1.95 20.01
CA ASN A 56 -11.61 -0.97 18.97
C ASN A 56 -10.34 -0.76 18.13
N ARG A 57 -10.37 -1.19 16.87
CA ARG A 57 -9.19 -1.16 15.98
C ARG A 57 -9.12 0.16 15.23
N LYS A 58 -8.00 0.87 15.35
CA LYS A 58 -7.77 2.08 14.55
C LYS A 58 -7.58 1.73 13.07
N ARG A 59 -8.13 2.56 12.20
CA ARG A 59 -7.99 2.44 10.74
C ARG A 59 -6.50 2.34 10.34
N ALA A 60 -6.19 1.45 9.42
CA ALA A 60 -4.83 1.32 8.89
C ALA A 60 -4.44 2.58 8.12
N THR A 61 -3.28 3.14 8.45
CA THR A 61 -2.68 4.23 7.67
C THR A 61 -2.25 3.69 6.30
N LYS A 62 -2.63 4.40 5.24
CA LYS A 62 -2.11 4.14 3.90
C LYS A 62 -0.74 4.79 3.77
N LEU A 63 0.30 3.99 3.55
CA LEU A 63 1.67 4.47 3.28
C LEU A 63 1.93 4.81 1.82
N VAL A 64 0.97 4.51 0.95
CA VAL A 64 1.12 4.64 -0.49
C VAL A 64 -0.11 5.32 -1.04
N VAL A 65 0.14 6.31 -1.89
CA VAL A 65 -0.86 6.98 -2.71
C VAL A 65 -0.25 7.09 -4.11
N ALA A 66 -1.01 6.71 -5.14
CA ALA A 66 -0.58 6.75 -6.53
C ALA A 66 -0.72 8.18 -7.09
N GLU A 67 0.14 9.08 -6.63
CA GLU A 67 0.19 10.48 -7.07
C GLU A 67 1.22 10.68 -8.19
N PRO A 68 0.97 11.60 -9.14
CA PRO A 68 1.95 11.94 -10.17
C PRO A 68 3.29 12.38 -9.56
N GLY A 69 4.39 11.93 -10.14
CA GLY A 69 5.75 12.19 -9.66
C GLY A 69 6.24 11.21 -8.59
N ALA A 70 5.39 10.34 -8.05
CA ALA A 70 5.82 9.32 -7.10
C ALA A 70 6.68 8.26 -7.82
N THR A 71 7.83 7.94 -7.23
CA THR A 71 8.73 6.89 -7.72
C THR A 71 8.71 5.68 -6.80
N PHE A 72 8.82 4.49 -7.37
CA PHE A 72 8.95 3.26 -6.61
C PHE A 72 9.83 2.24 -7.33
N THR A 73 10.51 1.41 -6.54
CA THR A 73 11.41 0.39 -7.05
C THR A 73 10.83 -0.98 -6.76
N LEU A 74 10.78 -1.81 -7.80
CA LEU A 74 10.22 -3.16 -7.73
C LEU A 74 11.11 -4.16 -8.47
N LYS A 75 11.22 -5.36 -7.91
CA LYS A 75 11.75 -6.53 -8.62
C LYS A 75 10.62 -7.12 -9.47
N VAL A 76 10.74 -7.06 -10.79
CA VAL A 76 9.74 -7.60 -11.70
C VAL A 76 9.79 -9.14 -11.66
N THR A 77 8.69 -9.78 -11.29
CA THR A 77 8.51 -11.23 -11.33
C THR A 77 7.40 -11.60 -12.32
N PRO A 78 7.38 -12.82 -12.88
CA PRO A 78 6.35 -13.21 -13.84
C PRO A 78 4.91 -13.03 -13.34
N GLN A 79 4.68 -13.17 -12.02
CA GLN A 79 3.34 -13.05 -11.43
C GLN A 79 2.76 -11.62 -11.52
N ILE A 80 3.63 -10.60 -11.57
CA ILE A 80 3.21 -9.19 -11.56
C ILE A 80 3.29 -8.54 -12.96
N VAL A 81 3.71 -9.28 -13.98
CA VAL A 81 3.83 -8.74 -15.34
C VAL A 81 2.48 -8.30 -15.90
N ASN A 82 1.42 -9.10 -15.68
CA ASN A 82 0.08 -8.73 -16.14
C ASN A 82 -0.46 -7.48 -15.44
N ASP A 83 -0.13 -7.32 -14.16
CA ASP A 83 -0.48 -6.13 -13.40
C ASP A 83 0.24 -4.89 -13.96
N LEU A 84 1.54 -5.00 -14.21
CA LEU A 84 2.34 -3.92 -14.80
C LEU A 84 1.83 -3.55 -16.19
N LYS A 85 1.48 -4.53 -17.03
CA LYS A 85 0.86 -4.29 -18.34
C LYS A 85 -0.46 -3.54 -18.23
N SER A 86 -1.30 -3.91 -17.26
CA SER A 86 -2.61 -3.26 -17.05
C SER A 86 -2.50 -1.80 -16.63
N VAL A 87 -1.37 -1.35 -16.08
CA VAL A 87 -1.16 0.04 -15.62
C VAL A 87 -0.01 0.74 -16.37
N ALA A 88 0.45 0.16 -17.48
CA ALA A 88 1.60 0.66 -18.23
C ALA A 88 1.38 2.11 -18.70
N ASP A 89 0.17 2.46 -19.12
CA ASP A 89 -0.20 3.82 -19.56
C ASP A 89 -0.08 4.90 -18.46
N HIS A 90 0.14 4.50 -17.20
CA HIS A 90 0.29 5.39 -16.06
C HIS A 90 1.73 5.47 -15.54
N LEU A 91 2.61 4.59 -16.02
CA LEU A 91 3.96 4.40 -15.49
C LEU A 91 5.00 4.70 -16.57
N GLU A 92 6.03 5.43 -16.17
CA GLU A 92 7.25 5.61 -16.94
C GLU A 92 8.36 4.78 -16.30
N VAL A 93 9.15 4.08 -17.14
CA VAL A 93 10.31 3.31 -16.67
C VAL A 93 11.50 4.24 -16.65
N ALA A 94 12.18 4.29 -15.50
CA ALA A 94 13.45 4.97 -15.31
C ALA A 94 14.61 3.98 -15.26
#